data_AF-A0A822F5Y5-F1
#
_entry.id   AF-A0A822F5Y5-F1
#
_cell.length_a   1.000
_cell.length_b   1.000
_cell.length_c   1.000
_cell.angle_alpha   90.00
_cell.angle_beta   90.00
_cell.angle_gamma   90.00
#
_symmetry.space_group_name_H-M   'P 1'
#
loop_
_entity.id
_entity.type
_entity.pdbx_description
1 polymer ?
#
loop_
_entity_poly.entity_id
_entity_poly.type
_entity_poly.pdbx_seq_one_letter_code
_entity_poly.pdbx_strand_id
1 'polypeptide(L)'
;YLDDRPVFPRDRACANAWARGGREAEREERQLWETPERKRSTKPVNDLLLMRRNYLGDRGENQNDIEQTENELTGDKETDNEEDENNEQEPINDEDEPPPLEDVDESDIEKENELIDTVTDTVSIEK
;
A
#
# COMPACT_ATOMS: atom_id res chain seq x y z
N TYR A 1 11.77 -22.38 0.16
CA TYR A 1 10.36 -22.18 0.51
C TYR A 1 9.97 -20.81 0.01
N LEU A 2 9.05 -20.73 -0.96
CA LEU A 2 8.44 -19.46 -1.37
C LEU A 2 7.32 -19.17 -0.38
N ASP A 3 7.13 -17.91 -0.04
CA ASP A 3 6.20 -17.51 1.01
C ASP A 3 4.74 -17.72 0.59
N ASP A 4 4.10 -18.76 1.13
CA ASP A 4 2.70 -19.13 0.85
C ASP A 4 1.68 -18.34 1.71
N ARG A 5 2.10 -17.27 2.40
CA ARG A 5 1.18 -16.44 3.17
C ARG A 5 0.13 -15.80 2.24
N PRO A 6 -1.17 -15.93 2.56
CA PRO A 6 -2.22 -15.40 1.69
C PRO A 6 -2.14 -13.87 1.64
N VAL A 7 -1.94 -13.33 0.43
CA VAL A 7 -2.00 -11.88 0.17
C VAL A 7 -3.42 -11.38 0.37
N PHE A 8 -3.58 -10.30 1.14
CA PHE A 8 -4.86 -9.67 1.40
C PHE A 8 -5.58 -9.31 0.09
N PRO A 9 -6.93 -9.37 0.04
CA PRO A 9 -7.69 -8.99 -1.14
C PRO A 9 -7.38 -7.56 -1.61
N ARG A 10 -7.15 -6.63 -0.68
CA ARG A 10 -6.72 -5.24 -0.96
C ARG A 10 -5.39 -5.21 -1.70
N ASP A 11 -4.35 -5.80 -1.13
CA ASP A 11 -3.00 -5.79 -1.71
C ASP A 11 -2.96 -6.50 -3.07
N ARG A 12 -3.74 -7.57 -3.23
CA ARG A 12 -3.91 -8.26 -4.51
C ARG A 12 -4.61 -7.37 -5.54
N ALA A 13 -5.64 -6.62 -5.14
CA ALA A 13 -6.34 -5.69 -6.04
C ALA A 13 -5.42 -4.54 -6.47
N CYS A 14 -4.70 -3.92 -5.53
CA CYS A 14 -3.72 -2.87 -5.81
C CYS A 14 -2.61 -3.34 -6.75
N ALA A 15 -2.01 -4.52 -6.51
CA ALA A 15 -0.99 -5.08 -7.39
C ALA A 15 -1.51 -5.35 -8.82
N ASN A 16 -2.74 -5.86 -8.95
CA ASN A 16 -3.36 -6.07 -10.26
C ASN A 16 -3.71 -4.76 -10.97
N ALA A 17 -4.16 -3.74 -10.22
CA ALA A 17 -4.42 -2.41 -10.76
C ALA A 17 -3.12 -1.76 -11.26
N TRP A 18 -2.04 -1.90 -10.48
CA TRP A 18 -0.71 -1.46 -10.85
C TRP A 18 -0.19 -2.14 -12.11
N ALA A 19 -0.34 -3.45 -12.22
CA ALA A 19 0.07 -4.21 -13.40
C ALA A 19 -0.72 -3.82 -14.67
N ARG A 20 -1.95 -3.31 -14.54
CA ARG A 20 -2.81 -2.92 -15.68
C ARG A 20 -2.65 -1.47 -16.10
N GLY A 21 -2.53 -0.55 -15.15
CA GLY A 21 -2.59 0.89 -15.39
C GLY A 21 -1.51 1.69 -14.66
N GLY A 22 -0.50 1.02 -14.13
CA GLY A 22 0.62 1.65 -13.43
C GLY A 22 0.20 2.34 -12.12
N ARG A 23 0.97 3.37 -11.74
CA ARG A 23 0.85 4.06 -10.46
C ARG A 23 -0.51 4.75 -10.25
N GLU A 24 -1.12 5.27 -11.32
CA GLU A 24 -2.39 6.01 -11.22
C GLU A 24 -3.56 5.08 -10.89
N ALA A 25 -3.68 3.95 -11.62
CA ALA A 25 -4.72 2.95 -11.37
C ALA A 25 -4.59 2.30 -9.98
N GLU A 26 -3.36 2.13 -9.51
CA GLU A 26 -3.07 1.60 -8.17
C GLU A 26 -3.51 2.56 -7.06
N ARG A 27 -3.28 3.87 -7.24
CA ARG A 27 -3.71 4.90 -6.30
C ARG A 27 -5.22 4.97 -6.20
N GLU A 28 -5.93 4.92 -7.32
CA GLU A 28 -7.40 4.92 -7.34
C GLU A 28 -7.95 3.70 -6.58
N GLU A 29 -7.40 2.51 -6.83
CA GLU A 29 -7.80 1.29 -6.12
C GLU A 29 -7.50 1.43 -4.62
N ARG A 30 -6.31 1.92 -4.23
CA ARG A 30 -5.97 2.16 -2.81
C ARG A 30 -7.00 3.08 -2.14
N GLN A 31 -7.36 4.21 -2.77
CA GLN A 31 -8.34 5.16 -2.23
C GLN A 31 -9.74 4.54 -2.10
N LEU A 32 -10.14 3.70 -3.07
CA LEU A 32 -11.41 2.96 -3.03
C LEU A 32 -11.48 2.00 -1.84
N TRP A 33 -10.36 1.41 -1.42
CA TRP A 33 -10.28 0.54 -0.25
C TRP A 33 -10.14 1.31 1.07
N GLU A 34 -9.40 2.41 1.09
CA GLU A 34 -9.17 3.20 2.31
C GLU A 34 -10.42 3.95 2.78
N THR A 35 -11.23 4.47 1.86
CA THR A 35 -12.43 5.23 2.23
C THR A 35 -13.50 4.41 2.99
N PRO A 36 -13.88 3.18 2.61
CA PRO A 36 -14.81 2.37 3.38
C PRO A 36 -14.19 1.84 4.68
N GLU A 37 -12.90 1.51 4.70
CA GLU A 37 -12.20 1.08 5.92
C GLU A 37 -12.13 2.20 6.95
N ARG A 38 -11.71 3.40 6.52
CA ARG A 38 -11.71 4.62 7.34
C ARG A 38 -13.11 4.91 7.88
N LYS A 39 -14.15 4.84 7.04
CA LYS A 39 -15.55 5.02 7.47
C LYS A 39 -16.00 3.96 8.47
N ARG A 40 -15.56 2.71 8.31
CA ARG A 40 -15.93 1.62 9.24
C ARG A 40 -15.32 1.83 10.62
N SER A 41 -14.08 2.28 10.68
CA SER A 41 -13.37 2.54 11.94
C SER A 41 -13.85 3.83 12.64
N THR A 42 -14.13 4.89 11.88
CA THR A 42 -14.57 6.19 12.42
C THR A 42 -16.04 6.21 12.86
N LYS A 43 -16.91 5.42 12.21
CA LYS A 43 -18.35 5.36 12.52
C LYS A 43 -18.67 5.15 14.02
N PRO A 44 -18.13 4.14 14.72
CA PRO A 44 -18.47 3.93 16.13
C PRO A 44 -18.03 5.11 17.02
N VAL A 45 -16.89 5.74 16.72
CA VAL A 45 -16.42 6.92 17.45
C VAL A 45 -17.38 8.09 17.23
N ASN A 46 -17.74 8.35 15.97
CA ASN A 46 -18.70 9.40 15.60
C ASN A 46 -20.08 9.18 16.23
N ASP A 47 -20.57 7.94 16.28
CA ASP A 47 -21.84 7.60 16.92
C ASP A 47 -21.82 7.96 18.43
N LEU A 48 -20.70 7.67 19.13
CA LEU A 48 -20.52 8.00 20.54
C LEU A 48 -20.42 9.51 20.78
N LEU A 49 -19.72 10.24 19.92
CA LEU A 49 -19.62 11.70 19.99
C LEU A 49 -21.00 12.34 19.80
N LEU A 50 -21.79 11.84 18.84
CA LEU A 50 -23.16 12.32 18.64
C LEU A 50 -24.04 12.10 19.88
N MET A 51 -23.96 10.93 20.52
CA MET A 51 -24.69 10.66 21.76
C MET A 51 -24.27 11.63 22.88
N ARG A 52 -22.97 11.88 23.02
CA ARG A 52 -22.43 12.82 24.01
C ARG A 52 -22.92 14.24 23.74
N ARG A 53 -22.86 14.70 22.49
CA ARG A 53 -23.31 16.04 22.08
C ARG A 53 -24.78 16.27 22.41
N ASN A 54 -25.64 15.30 22.10
CA ASN A 54 -27.06 15.37 22.41
C ASN A 54 -27.30 15.45 23.93
N TYR A 55 -26.61 14.61 24.70
CA TYR A 55 -26.75 14.59 26.16
C TYR A 55 -26.29 15.89 26.84
N LEU A 56 -25.20 16.49 26.35
CA LEU A 56 -24.69 17.75 26.90
C LEU A 56 -25.52 18.96 26.44
N GLY A 57 -26.01 18.94 25.20
CA GLY A 57 -26.93 19.96 24.68
C GLY A 57 -28.22 20.06 25.48
N ASP A 58 -28.82 18.91 25.84
CA ASP A 58 -30.02 18.86 26.70
C ASP A 58 -29.78 19.42 28.12
N ARG A 59 -28.51 19.52 28.54
CA ARG A 59 -28.09 20.03 29.86
C ARG A 59 -27.68 21.49 29.86
N GLY A 60 -27.67 22.15 28.69
CA GLY A 60 -27.28 23.55 28.56
C GLY A 60 -25.77 23.77 28.67
N GLU A 61 -24.96 22.75 28.40
CA GLU A 61 -23.50 22.88 28.32
C GLU A 61 -23.10 23.74 27.12
N ASN A 62 -22.00 24.46 27.24
CA ASN A 62 -21.52 25.38 26.21
C ASN A 62 -20.99 24.60 24.99
N GLN A 63 -21.54 24.90 23.82
CA GLN A 63 -21.16 24.25 22.55
C GLN A 63 -19.67 24.39 22.24
N ASN A 64 -19.05 25.52 22.59
CA ASN A 64 -17.62 25.75 22.33
C ASN A 64 -16.74 24.78 23.13
N ASP A 65 -17.13 24.47 24.37
CA ASP A 65 -16.38 23.55 25.23
C ASP A 65 -16.56 22.11 24.75
N ILE A 66 -17.76 21.77 24.25
CA ILE A 66 -18.04 20.47 23.63
C ILE A 66 -17.17 20.30 22.38
N GLU A 67 -17.20 21.26 21.44
CA GLU A 67 -16.44 21.22 20.19
C GLU A 67 -14.93 21.14 20.43
N GLN A 68 -14.39 21.87 21.42
CA GLN A 68 -12.98 21.75 21.81
C GLN A 68 -12.64 20.33 22.25
N THR A 69 -13.46 19.71 23.10
CA THR A 69 -13.22 18.33 23.56
C THR A 69 -13.41 17.30 22.45
N GLU A 70 -14.34 17.52 21.52
CA GLU A 70 -14.55 16.63 20.38
C GLU A 70 -13.34 16.67 19.43
N ASN A 71 -12.81 17.85 19.13
CA ASN A 71 -11.61 18.02 18.30
C ASN A 71 -10.35 17.39 18.92
N GLU A 72 -10.23 17.39 20.25
CA GLU A 72 -9.14 16.68 20.95
C GLU A 72 -9.30 15.14 20.88
N LEU A 73 -10.53 14.63 20.88
CA LEU A 73 -10.84 13.20 20.81
C LEU A 73 -10.74 12.64 19.40
N THR A 74 -11.11 13.43 18.39
CA THR A 74 -11.02 13.09 16.96
C THR A 74 -9.77 13.64 16.32
N GLY A 75 -8.70 13.89 17.09
CA GLY A 75 -7.46 14.54 16.69
C GLY A 75 -6.63 13.86 15.58
N ASP A 76 -7.28 13.13 14.67
CA ASP A 76 -6.81 12.96 13.30
C ASP A 76 -6.95 14.32 12.62
N LYS A 77 -5.82 15.03 12.49
CA LYS A 77 -5.69 16.02 11.44
C LYS A 77 -6.14 15.34 10.14
N GLU A 78 -7.11 15.90 9.45
CA GLU A 78 -7.37 15.59 8.05
C GLU A 78 -6.15 16.00 7.22
N THR A 79 -5.07 15.22 7.32
CA THR A 79 -4.06 15.11 6.28
C THR A 79 -4.61 14.06 5.34
N ASP A 80 -5.49 14.47 4.42
CA ASP A 80 -5.68 13.70 3.21
C ASP A 80 -4.31 13.59 2.54
N ASN A 81 -3.73 12.40 2.67
CA ASN A 81 -2.61 11.80 1.95
C ASN A 81 -1.99 12.64 0.82
N GLU A 82 -0.75 13.08 1.04
CA GLU A 82 0.36 12.80 0.12
C GLU A 82 1.59 12.34 0.94
N GLU A 83 1.43 11.34 1.79
CA GLU A 83 2.60 10.66 2.39
C GLU A 83 2.50 9.17 2.08
N ASP A 84 2.88 8.82 0.84
CA ASP A 84 3.29 7.46 0.49
C ASP A 84 4.32 7.48 -0.67
N GLU A 85 5.21 8.48 -0.65
CA GLU A 85 6.46 8.45 -1.46
C GLU A 85 7.68 7.95 -0.65
N ASN A 86 7.52 7.63 0.63
CA ASN A 86 8.59 7.09 1.47
C ASN A 86 8.42 5.59 1.69
N ASN A 87 8.26 4.82 0.61
CA ASN A 87 8.76 3.45 0.65
C ASN A 87 10.29 3.56 0.56
N GLU A 88 10.93 3.38 1.72
CA GLU A 88 12.36 3.38 1.99
C GLU A 88 13.21 2.94 0.77
N GLN A 89 13.71 3.92 0.01
CA GLN A 89 15.05 3.78 -0.50
C GLN A 89 15.94 4.16 0.67
N GLU A 90 16.50 3.16 1.35
CA GLU A 90 17.69 3.44 2.14
C GLU A 90 18.66 4.23 1.25
N PRO A 91 19.28 5.31 1.76
CA PRO A 91 20.34 5.97 1.01
C PRO A 91 21.40 4.90 0.75
N ILE A 92 21.58 4.53 -0.52
CA ILE A 92 22.69 3.70 -0.94
C ILE A 92 23.93 4.49 -0.53
N ASN A 93 24.59 4.06 0.56
CA ASN A 93 25.88 4.60 0.91
C ASN A 93 26.82 4.27 -0.26
N ASP A 94 27.35 5.30 -0.93
CA ASP A 94 28.34 5.16 -2.01
C ASP A 94 29.68 4.55 -1.54
N GLU A 95 29.75 4.03 -0.31
CA GLU A 95 30.95 3.48 0.34
C GLU A 95 31.04 1.94 0.24
N ASP A 96 29.96 1.25 -0.17
CA ASP A 96 30.04 -0.17 -0.54
C ASP A 96 30.36 -0.29 -2.03
N GLU A 97 31.61 0.05 -2.40
CA GLU A 97 32.15 -0.28 -3.71
C GLU A 97 31.96 -1.80 -3.92
N PRO A 98 31.20 -2.23 -4.94
CA PRO A 98 31.00 -3.65 -5.17
C PRO A 98 32.36 -4.30 -5.35
N PRO A 99 32.57 -5.53 -4.84
CA PRO A 99 33.84 -6.21 -5.07
C PRO A 99 34.10 -6.23 -6.59
N PRO A 100 35.35 -6.01 -7.02
CA PRO A 100 35.67 -6.02 -8.44
C PRO A 100 35.13 -7.32 -9.02
N LEU A 101 34.29 -7.18 -10.06
CA LEU A 101 33.72 -8.30 -10.80
C LEU A 101 34.87 -9.24 -11.16
N GLU A 102 34.92 -10.41 -10.51
CA GLU A 102 35.76 -11.49 -11.02
C GLU A 102 35.24 -11.80 -12.42
N ASP A 103 36.16 -11.89 -13.38
CA ASP A 103 35.84 -12.16 -14.79
C ASP A 103 34.98 -13.43 -14.85
N VAL A 104 33.66 -13.25 -15.01
CA VAL A 104 32.74 -14.34 -15.26
C VAL A 104 33.09 -14.84 -16.66
N ASP A 105 33.64 -16.05 -16.72
CA ASP A 105 34.04 -16.71 -17.96
C ASP A 105 32.84 -16.69 -18.93
N GLU A 106 32.95 -15.92 -20.01
CA GLU A 106 31.89 -15.68 -20.99
C GLU A 106 31.34 -16.99 -21.60
N SER A 107 32.10 -18.08 -21.45
CA SER A 107 31.72 -19.44 -21.87
C SER A 107 30.57 -20.07 -21.08
N ASP A 108 30.15 -19.50 -19.93
CA ASP A 108 29.01 -20.00 -19.15
C ASP A 108 27.69 -19.29 -19.47
N ILE A 109 27.73 -18.08 -20.03
CA ILE A 109 26.52 -17.33 -20.43
C ILE A 109 25.87 -17.94 -21.69
N GLU A 110 26.69 -18.50 -22.59
CA GLU A 110 26.19 -19.07 -23.85
C GLU A 110 25.39 -20.38 -23.65
N LYS A 111 25.65 -21.14 -22.58
CA LYS A 111 24.95 -22.41 -22.31
C LYS A 111 23.53 -22.22 -21.79
N GLU A 112 23.25 -21.12 -21.09
CA GLU A 112 21.90 -20.85 -20.57
C GLU A 112 20.95 -20.36 -21.67
N ASN A 113 21.45 -19.59 -22.63
CA ASN A 113 20.65 -19.10 -23.76
C ASN A 113 20.25 -20.22 -24.73
N GLU A 114 21.13 -21.21 -24.97
CA GLU A 114 20.81 -22.34 -25.83
C GLU A 114 19.72 -23.25 -25.23
N LEU A 115 19.60 -23.30 -23.90
CA LEU A 115 18.60 -24.11 -23.21
C LEU A 115 17.18 -23.50 -23.31
N ILE A 116 17.07 -22.16 -23.30
CA ILE A 116 15.79 -21.44 -23.37
C ILE A 116 15.18 -21.56 -24.77
N ASP A 117 16.00 -21.56 -25.82
CA ASP A 117 15.53 -21.69 -27.21
C ASP A 117 14.92 -23.07 -27.49
N THR A 118 15.45 -24.15 -26.89
CA THR A 118 14.84 -25.49 -27.06
C THR A 118 13.50 -25.68 -26.34
N VAL A 119 13.27 -24.96 -25.23
CA VAL A 119 12.03 -25.08 -24.45
C VAL A 119 10.88 -24.34 -25.14
N THR A 120 11.14 -23.20 -25.77
CA THR A 120 10.11 -22.40 -26.45
C THR A 120 9.63 -23.02 -27.78
N ASP A 121 10.46 -23.83 -28.44
CA ASP A 121 10.07 -24.54 -29.67
C ASP A 121 9.13 -25.74 -29.43
N THR A 122 9.20 -26.38 -28.26
CA THR A 122 8.32 -27.53 -27.94
C THR A 122 6.89 -27.15 -27.56
N VAL A 123 6.64 -25.88 -27.23
CA VAL A 123 5.30 -25.40 -26.80
C VAL A 123 4.46 -24.89 -27.99
N SER A 124 5.03 -24.82 -29.19
CA SER A 124 4.32 -24.30 -30.39
C SER A 124 3.70 -25.36 -31.31
N ILE A 125 3.70 -26.64 -30.93
CA ILE A 125 3.01 -27.71 -31.68
C ILE A 125 1.84 -28.24 -30.84
N GLU A 126 0.75 -27.48 -30.74
CA GLU A 126 -0.59 -28.02 -30.52
C GLU A 126 -1.64 -26.93 -30.81
N LYS A 127 -2.07 -26.86 -32.07
CA LYS A 127 -3.35 -26.27 -32.49
C LYS A 127 -3.87 -26.97 -33.73
#